data_AF-A0A2N1PFG5-F1
#
_entry.id   AF-A0A2N1PFG5-F1
#
_cell.length_a   1.000
_cell.length_b   1.000
_cell.length_c   1.000
_cell.angle_alpha   90.00
_cell.angle_beta   90.00
_cell.angle_gamma   90.00
#
_symmetry.space_group_name_H-M   'P 1'
#
loop_
_entity.id
_entity.type
_entity.pdbx_description
1 polymer ?
#
loop_
_entity_poly.entity_id
_entity_poly.type
_entity_poly.pdbx_seq_one_letter_code
_entity_poly.pdbx_strand_id
1 'polypeptide(L)'
;MVLGNRSARSGTGVIFTSSPFNGCAGINLYGDFALCSQGEDVVSGLVNTLPISESQRKRDYRDSSLSLESGFPKIYQALIHYAGRLIEEYGFVHQEIEFTFESENPEDLYILQTRNQNLKKQTSFSSFLPAPQEMELVGHGIGMSSAVLSGLLAFDMADMEGLKRNCPEAKIILVRPDTVPDDIPLIFVCDGLITAKGGVTSHAAVAAASVGKVCIVKCKGLEVNDATKECTINGHRFKSGDPISIDGGLGNIYKGNYEIGEI
;
A
#
# COMPACT_ATOMS: atom_id res chain seq x y z
N MET A 1 15.50 17.38 17.98
CA MET A 1 14.98 16.91 16.68
C MET A 1 15.91 15.83 16.18
N VAL A 2 15.36 14.80 15.55
CA VAL A 2 16.10 13.69 14.92
C VAL A 2 15.95 13.84 13.41
N LEU A 3 17.01 13.64 12.63
CA LEU A 3 17.02 13.93 11.20
C LEU A 3 17.33 12.68 10.36
N GLY A 4 16.33 12.16 9.66
CA GLY A 4 16.50 11.05 8.70
C GLY A 4 17.16 11.46 7.38
N ASN A 5 17.41 12.75 7.18
CA ASN A 5 17.97 13.34 5.96
C ASN A 5 19.39 13.90 6.10
N ARG A 6 20.18 13.40 7.06
CA ARG A 6 21.56 13.86 7.30
C ARG A 6 22.56 13.31 6.30
N SER A 7 22.36 12.09 5.83
CA SER A 7 23.28 11.40 4.92
C SER A 7 22.59 10.27 4.17
N ALA A 8 23.31 9.65 3.22
CA ALA A 8 22.87 8.42 2.57
C ALA A 8 22.75 7.21 3.54
N ARG A 9 23.23 7.34 4.78
CA ARG A 9 23.17 6.34 5.84
C ARG A 9 22.15 6.67 6.94
N SER A 10 21.38 7.75 6.77
CA SER A 10 20.24 8.07 7.63
C SER A 10 18.93 7.79 6.89
N GLY A 11 17.86 7.57 7.64
CA GLY A 11 16.54 7.35 7.07
C GLY A 11 15.44 7.40 8.10
N THR A 12 14.21 7.22 7.62
CA THR A 12 12.99 7.24 8.42
C THR A 12 11.99 6.28 7.82
N GLY A 13 11.07 5.78 8.62
CA GLY A 13 10.08 4.83 8.15
C GLY A 13 8.97 4.56 9.15
N VAL A 14 8.04 3.74 8.69
CA VAL A 14 6.90 3.26 9.47
C VAL A 14 6.88 1.75 9.35
N ILE A 15 6.79 1.07 10.49
CA ILE A 15 6.71 -0.39 10.55
C ILE A 15 5.44 -0.83 11.28
N PHE A 16 4.88 -1.93 10.82
CA PHE A 16 3.91 -2.74 11.52
C PHE A 16 4.65 -3.94 12.11
N THR A 17 4.39 -4.24 13.38
CA THR A 17 5.00 -5.38 14.08
C THR A 17 4.45 -6.73 13.65
N SER A 18 3.32 -6.75 12.93
CA SER A 18 2.76 -7.94 12.29
C SER A 18 2.37 -7.67 10.86
N SER A 19 2.87 -8.51 9.93
CA SER A 19 2.46 -8.46 8.53
C SER A 19 1.04 -9.04 8.36
N PRO A 20 0.14 -8.36 7.63
CA PRO A 20 -1.19 -8.88 7.38
C PRO A 20 -1.22 -10.05 6.37
N PHE A 21 -0.09 -10.37 5.71
CA PHE A 21 -0.05 -11.32 4.59
C PHE A 21 0.63 -12.65 4.89
N ASN A 22 1.53 -12.71 5.87
CA ASN A 22 2.35 -13.91 6.08
C ASN A 22 1.64 -14.97 6.94
N GLY A 23 0.56 -14.64 7.65
CA GLY A 23 -0.17 -15.57 8.51
C GLY A 23 0.62 -16.13 9.71
N CYS A 24 1.92 -15.83 9.80
CA CYS A 24 2.80 -16.27 10.86
C CYS A 24 2.48 -15.57 12.18
N ALA A 25 2.40 -16.34 13.26
CA ALA A 25 2.38 -15.80 14.61
C ALA A 25 3.72 -15.12 14.95
N GLY A 26 3.68 -14.14 15.86
CA GLY A 26 4.87 -13.44 16.33
C GLY A 26 5.22 -12.16 15.56
N ILE A 27 6.41 -11.63 15.82
CA ILE A 27 6.88 -10.36 15.27
C ILE A 27 7.42 -10.58 13.86
N ASN A 28 6.77 -9.93 12.90
CA ASN A 28 7.10 -10.00 11.48
C ASN A 28 7.02 -8.59 10.90
N LEU A 29 8.15 -7.87 10.92
CA LEU A 29 8.17 -6.46 10.53
C LEU A 29 7.81 -6.27 9.06
N TYR A 30 6.86 -5.37 8.83
CA TYR A 30 6.32 -5.03 7.52
C TYR A 30 6.12 -3.52 7.45
N GLY A 31 6.44 -2.86 6.34
CA GLY A 31 6.25 -1.42 6.23
C GLY A 31 7.14 -0.78 5.19
N ASP A 32 7.40 0.51 5.34
CA ASP A 32 8.21 1.28 4.42
C ASP A 32 9.28 2.08 5.17
N PHE A 33 10.41 2.29 4.52
CA PHE A 33 11.37 3.31 4.91
C PHE A 33 11.91 4.06 3.69
N ALA A 34 12.45 5.25 3.91
CA ALA A 34 13.18 6.01 2.91
C ALA A 34 14.51 6.50 3.49
N LEU A 35 15.54 6.50 2.63
CA LEU A 35 16.85 7.03 2.96
C LEU A 35 16.91 8.53 2.65
N CYS A 36 17.72 9.25 3.43
CA CYS A 36 17.95 10.67 3.25
C CYS A 36 16.65 11.50 3.19
N SER A 37 15.66 11.14 4.01
CA SER A 37 14.28 11.62 3.91
C SER A 37 13.67 11.87 5.31
N GLN A 38 12.53 12.56 5.36
CA GLN A 38 11.76 12.83 6.58
C GLN A 38 10.42 12.09 6.57
N GLY A 39 9.83 11.87 7.75
CA GLY A 39 8.66 11.00 7.90
C GLY A 39 7.47 11.41 7.01
N GLU A 40 7.27 12.72 6.83
CA GLU A 40 6.24 13.27 5.94
C GLU A 40 6.37 12.78 4.49
N ASP A 41 7.60 12.67 3.98
CA ASP A 41 7.85 12.21 2.61
C ASP A 41 7.40 10.76 2.40
N VAL A 42 7.57 9.90 3.42
CA VAL A 42 7.22 8.48 3.38
C VAL A 42 5.70 8.31 3.33
N VAL A 43 4.97 9.01 4.20
CA VAL A 43 3.51 8.85 4.33
C VAL A 43 2.76 9.55 3.19
N SER A 44 3.27 10.69 2.72
CA SER A 44 2.72 11.40 1.55
C SER A 44 2.89 10.63 0.24
N GLY A 45 3.80 9.65 0.20
CA GLY A 45 4.08 8.87 -1.01
C GLY A 45 4.84 9.64 -2.09
N LEU A 46 5.45 10.79 -1.74
CA LEU A 46 6.23 11.61 -2.65
C LEU A 46 7.61 11.01 -2.96
N VAL A 47 8.14 10.17 -2.07
CA VAL A 47 9.41 9.47 -2.26
C VAL A 47 9.21 7.99 -2.56
N ASN A 48 10.21 7.43 -3.25
CA ASN A 48 10.27 5.99 -3.46
C ASN A 48 10.66 5.30 -2.15
N THR A 49 9.68 4.65 -1.54
CA THR A 49 9.91 3.84 -0.34
C THR A 49 10.57 2.51 -0.66
N LEU A 50 11.27 1.99 0.34
CA LEU A 50 11.96 0.71 0.35
C LEU A 50 11.31 -0.22 1.40
N PRO A 51 11.32 -1.54 1.17
CA PRO A 51 10.70 -2.51 2.07
C PRO A 51 11.50 -2.71 3.35
N ILE A 52 10.81 -3.09 4.42
CA ILE A 52 11.44 -3.32 5.72
C ILE A 52 12.14 -4.68 5.78
N SER A 53 11.43 -5.75 5.41
CA SER A 53 11.97 -7.13 5.45
C SER A 53 12.32 -7.67 4.08
N GLU A 54 13.23 -8.65 4.03
CA GLU A 54 13.57 -9.37 2.80
C GLU A 54 12.38 -10.18 2.26
N SER A 55 11.53 -10.71 3.16
CA SER A 55 10.29 -11.36 2.74
C SER A 55 9.35 -10.40 2.00
N GLN A 56 9.18 -9.18 2.53
CA GLN A 56 8.38 -8.13 1.88
C GLN A 56 9.00 -7.73 0.55
N ARG A 57 10.33 -7.55 0.50
CA ARG A 57 11.04 -7.19 -0.73
C ARG A 57 10.78 -8.18 -1.86
N LYS A 58 10.91 -9.48 -1.58
CA LYS A 58 10.68 -10.54 -2.57
C LYS A 58 9.24 -10.61 -3.06
N ARG A 59 8.27 -10.28 -2.20
CA ARG A 59 6.84 -10.31 -2.54
C ARG A 59 6.42 -9.09 -3.35
N ASP A 60 6.64 -7.89 -2.79
CA ASP A 60 5.99 -6.65 -3.22
C ASP A 60 6.94 -5.67 -3.92
N TYR A 61 8.25 -5.73 -3.65
CA TYR A 61 9.26 -4.80 -4.18
C TYR A 61 10.29 -5.55 -5.02
N ARG A 62 9.82 -6.33 -6.01
CA ARG A 62 10.66 -7.24 -6.81
C ARG A 62 11.86 -6.55 -7.48
N ASP A 63 11.70 -5.28 -7.84
CA ASP A 63 12.76 -4.48 -8.46
C ASP A 63 13.64 -3.73 -7.45
N SER A 64 13.33 -3.82 -6.15
CA SER A 64 14.18 -3.26 -5.11
C SER A 64 15.34 -4.21 -4.84
N SER A 65 16.56 -3.69 -4.94
CA SER A 65 17.78 -4.39 -4.56
C SER A 65 18.02 -4.41 -3.05
N LEU A 66 17.28 -3.61 -2.29
CA LEU A 66 17.53 -3.35 -0.87
C LEU A 66 16.25 -3.48 -0.04
N SER A 67 16.40 -4.00 1.18
CA SER A 67 15.45 -3.82 2.28
C SER A 67 16.16 -3.24 3.49
N LEU A 68 15.42 -2.82 4.53
CA LEU A 68 16.06 -2.39 5.77
C LEU A 68 16.84 -3.55 6.42
N GLU A 69 16.28 -4.76 6.36
CA GLU A 69 16.91 -5.98 6.88
C GLU A 69 18.27 -6.28 6.23
N SER A 70 18.39 -6.15 4.90
CA SER A 70 19.65 -6.39 4.19
C SER A 70 20.60 -5.20 4.18
N GLY A 71 20.08 -3.98 4.10
CA GLY A 71 20.88 -2.75 3.98
C GLY A 71 21.36 -2.18 5.32
N PHE A 72 20.56 -2.33 6.37
CA PHE A 72 20.80 -1.77 7.69
C PHE A 72 20.49 -2.81 8.77
N PRO A 73 21.18 -3.98 8.76
CA PRO A 73 20.82 -5.12 9.59
C PRO A 73 20.83 -4.79 11.08
N LYS A 74 21.74 -3.93 11.54
CA LYS A 74 21.81 -3.52 12.95
C LYS A 74 20.58 -2.69 13.36
N ILE A 75 20.11 -1.80 12.50
CA ILE A 75 18.90 -1.01 12.71
C ILE A 75 17.66 -1.92 12.70
N TYR A 76 17.59 -2.83 11.73
CA TYR A 76 16.51 -3.80 11.66
C TYR A 76 16.43 -4.68 12.92
N GLN A 77 17.56 -5.19 13.41
CA GLN A 77 17.61 -5.99 14.65
C GLN A 77 17.20 -5.17 15.88
N ALA A 78 17.59 -3.90 15.94
CA ALA A 78 17.15 -3.00 17.01
C ALA A 78 15.62 -2.78 16.97
N LEU A 79 15.02 -2.64 15.79
CA LEU A 79 13.56 -2.55 15.63
C LEU A 79 12.85 -3.84 16.07
N ILE A 80 13.39 -5.01 15.72
CA ILE A 80 12.87 -6.31 16.21
C ILE A 80 12.92 -6.35 17.74
N HIS A 81 14.02 -5.93 18.34
CA HIS A 81 14.18 -5.87 19.79
C HIS A 81 13.14 -4.94 20.42
N TYR A 82 12.96 -3.73 19.91
CA TYR A 82 11.94 -2.79 20.43
C TYR A 82 10.52 -3.32 20.27
N ALA A 83 10.19 -3.96 19.14
CA ALA A 83 8.90 -4.62 18.95
C ALA A 83 8.68 -5.75 19.96
N GLY A 84 9.73 -6.55 20.25
CA GLY A 84 9.73 -7.60 21.26
C GLY A 84 9.40 -7.06 22.65
N ARG A 85 10.08 -5.99 23.05
CA ARG A 85 9.81 -5.34 24.33
C ARG A 85 8.37 -4.84 24.44
N LEU A 86 7.85 -4.20 23.40
CA LEU A 86 6.46 -3.70 23.40
C LEU A 86 5.45 -4.85 23.56
N ILE A 87 5.59 -5.91 22.78
CA ILE A 87 4.57 -6.97 22.71
C ILE A 87 4.74 -8.02 23.81
N GLU A 88 5.96 -8.52 24.00
CA GLU A 88 6.23 -9.67 24.85
C GLU A 88 6.51 -9.26 26.31
N GLU A 89 7.25 -8.17 26.53
CA GLU A 89 7.58 -7.72 27.90
C GLU A 89 6.50 -6.80 28.48
N TYR A 90 6.01 -5.83 27.71
CA TYR A 90 5.01 -4.87 28.16
C TYR A 90 3.56 -5.30 27.87
N GLY A 91 3.36 -6.37 27.12
CA GLY A 91 2.02 -6.93 26.86
C GLY A 91 1.14 -6.08 25.94
N PHE A 92 1.72 -5.17 25.14
CA PHE A 92 0.96 -4.43 24.14
C PHE A 92 0.49 -5.38 23.02
N VAL A 93 -0.64 -5.05 22.40
CA VAL A 93 -1.03 -5.66 21.12
C VAL A 93 -0.02 -5.27 20.03
N HIS A 94 -0.11 -5.88 18.85
CA HIS A 94 0.73 -5.47 17.73
C HIS A 94 0.67 -3.95 17.49
N GLN A 95 1.84 -3.36 17.31
CA GLN A 95 2.05 -1.92 17.18
C GLN A 95 2.38 -1.53 15.74
N GLU A 96 2.02 -0.31 15.41
CA GLU A 96 2.60 0.50 14.35
C GLU A 96 3.62 1.45 15.00
N ILE A 97 4.81 1.53 14.42
CA ILE A 97 5.96 2.25 14.98
C ILE A 97 6.53 3.16 13.91
N GLU A 98 6.61 4.45 14.22
CA GLU A 98 7.34 5.44 13.41
C GLU A 98 8.75 5.60 13.98
N PHE A 99 9.74 5.56 13.10
CA PHE A 99 11.14 5.60 13.51
C PHE A 99 11.99 6.44 12.58
N THR A 100 13.11 6.92 13.11
CA THR A 100 14.16 7.60 12.34
C THR A 100 15.51 7.14 12.85
N PHE A 101 16.46 6.92 11.93
CA PHE A 101 17.84 6.63 12.25
C PHE A 101 18.79 7.64 11.60
N GLU A 102 19.74 8.16 12.36
CA GLU A 102 20.72 9.14 11.86
C GLU A 102 21.98 8.48 11.27
N SER A 103 22.21 7.19 11.57
CA SER A 103 23.32 6.38 11.04
C SER A 103 22.99 4.87 11.08
N GLU A 104 23.94 4.01 10.68
CA GLU A 104 23.80 2.54 10.79
C GLU A 104 23.98 2.01 12.24
N ASN A 105 24.31 2.88 13.20
CA ASN A 105 24.47 2.53 14.60
C ASN A 105 23.10 2.43 15.30
N PRO A 106 22.78 1.32 15.99
CA PRO A 106 21.53 1.18 16.76
C PRO A 106 21.26 2.27 17.78
N GLU A 107 22.30 2.88 18.36
CA GLU A 107 22.14 3.99 19.32
C GLU A 107 21.61 5.27 18.65
N ASP A 108 21.74 5.38 17.32
CA ASP A 108 21.21 6.47 16.51
C ASP A 108 19.82 6.15 15.95
N LEU A 109 19.17 5.07 16.40
CA LEU A 109 17.77 4.74 16.09
C LEU A 109 16.85 5.33 17.16
N TYR A 110 15.88 6.10 16.69
CA TYR A 110 14.89 6.78 17.53
C TYR A 110 13.49 6.30 17.18
N ILE A 111 12.76 5.84 18.19
CA ILE A 111 11.33 5.58 18.08
C ILE A 111 10.61 6.90 18.33
N LEU A 112 9.83 7.37 17.36
CA LEU A 112 9.17 8.66 17.40
C LEU A 112 7.73 8.54 17.89
N GLN A 113 7.04 7.50 17.42
CA GLN A 113 5.65 7.24 17.78
C GLN A 113 5.40 5.73 17.79
N THR A 114 4.52 5.31 18.69
CA THR A 114 3.95 3.96 18.70
C THR A 114 2.45 4.06 18.89
N ARG A 115 1.69 3.24 18.17
CA ARG A 115 0.24 3.10 18.37
C ARG A 115 -0.21 1.68 18.07
N ASN A 116 -1.39 1.31 18.58
CA ASN A 116 -1.99 0.03 18.23
C ASN A 116 -2.15 -0.09 16.72
N GLN A 117 -1.63 -1.18 16.17
CA GLN A 117 -1.76 -1.51 14.76
C GLN A 117 -3.24 -1.73 14.43
N ASN A 118 -3.81 -0.90 13.57
CA ASN A 118 -5.19 -1.00 13.14
C ASN A 118 -5.26 -1.37 11.65
N LEU A 119 -4.82 -2.58 11.36
CA LEU A 119 -5.05 -3.22 10.06
C LEU A 119 -6.17 -4.24 10.26
N LYS A 120 -7.33 -4.03 9.63
CA LYS A 120 -8.41 -5.02 9.66
C LYS A 120 -7.89 -6.30 9.02
N LYS A 121 -7.85 -7.38 9.79
CA LYS A 121 -7.58 -8.73 9.28
C LYS A 121 -8.66 -9.04 8.26
N GLN A 122 -8.28 -9.22 7.00
CA GLN A 122 -9.26 -9.40 5.93
C GLN A 122 -9.91 -10.77 6.05
N THR A 123 -11.25 -10.79 6.09
CA THR A 123 -12.05 -12.00 6.31
C THR A 123 -12.76 -12.47 5.04
N SER A 124 -12.77 -11.66 3.98
CA SER A 124 -13.38 -12.00 2.69
C SER A 124 -12.29 -12.39 1.70
N PHE A 125 -12.24 -13.68 1.36
CA PHE A 125 -11.43 -14.20 0.27
C PHE A 125 -12.32 -14.27 -0.97
N SER A 126 -11.93 -13.56 -2.02
CA SER A 126 -12.58 -13.66 -3.32
C SER A 126 -11.54 -13.86 -4.40
N SER A 127 -11.93 -14.56 -5.46
CA SER A 127 -11.07 -14.80 -6.62
C SER A 127 -11.82 -14.63 -7.91
N PHE A 128 -11.10 -14.29 -8.97
CA PHE A 128 -11.63 -14.35 -10.32
C PHE A 128 -11.97 -15.80 -10.68
N LEU A 129 -13.15 -16.01 -11.26
CA LEU A 129 -13.53 -17.32 -11.81
C LEU A 129 -12.72 -17.68 -13.07
N PRO A 130 -12.46 -16.73 -14.00
CA PRO A 130 -11.60 -17.00 -15.15
C PRO A 130 -10.14 -17.26 -14.74
N ALA A 131 -9.45 -18.07 -15.53
CA ALA A 131 -8.03 -18.32 -15.32
C ALA A 131 -7.20 -17.06 -15.66
N PRO A 132 -6.03 -16.83 -15.03
CA PRO A 132 -5.19 -15.66 -15.31
C PRO A 132 -4.82 -15.45 -16.79
N GLN A 133 -4.75 -16.53 -17.57
CA GLN A 133 -4.44 -16.47 -19.01
C GLN A 133 -5.61 -15.95 -19.87
N GLU A 134 -6.82 -15.99 -19.33
CA GLU A 134 -8.04 -15.50 -19.98
C GLU A 134 -8.29 -14.01 -19.69
N MET A 135 -7.46 -13.42 -18.81
CA MET A 135 -7.56 -12.02 -18.39
C MET A 135 -6.44 -11.19 -19.00
N GLU A 136 -6.77 -9.98 -19.46
CA GLU A 136 -5.79 -9.06 -20.05
C GLU A 136 -5.06 -8.30 -18.94
N LEU A 137 -3.90 -8.82 -18.50
CA LEU A 137 -3.04 -8.14 -17.52
C LEU A 137 -2.45 -6.86 -18.13
N VAL A 138 -2.78 -5.71 -17.55
CA VAL A 138 -2.30 -4.40 -18.02
C VAL A 138 -1.27 -3.78 -17.08
N GLY A 139 -1.28 -4.14 -15.80
CA GLY A 139 -0.38 -3.55 -14.82
C GLY A 139 -0.27 -4.33 -13.53
N HIS A 140 0.65 -3.87 -12.69
CA HIS A 140 0.91 -4.46 -11.39
C HIS A 140 1.44 -3.39 -10.42
N GLY A 141 1.06 -3.55 -9.15
CA GLY A 141 1.54 -2.76 -8.02
C GLY A 141 1.59 -3.61 -6.75
N ILE A 142 1.51 -2.97 -5.60
CA ILE A 142 1.50 -3.64 -4.30
C ILE A 142 0.05 -3.81 -3.85
N GLY A 143 -0.40 -5.06 -3.80
CA GLY A 143 -1.70 -5.42 -3.27
C GLY A 143 -1.77 -5.28 -1.75
N MET A 144 -2.79 -4.59 -1.25
CA MET A 144 -3.00 -4.32 0.18
C MET A 144 -4.14 -5.13 0.82
N SER A 145 -4.75 -6.05 0.07
CA SER A 145 -5.97 -6.78 0.46
C SER A 145 -5.90 -8.25 0.02
N SER A 146 -6.88 -9.10 0.35
CA SER A 146 -6.95 -10.50 -0.10
C SER A 146 -8.17 -10.78 -0.96
N ALA A 147 -8.83 -9.72 -1.43
CA ALA A 147 -10.01 -9.75 -2.27
C ALA A 147 -9.69 -9.26 -3.68
N VAL A 148 -10.45 -9.74 -4.65
CA VAL A 148 -10.50 -9.21 -6.01
C VAL A 148 -11.73 -8.31 -6.19
N LEU A 149 -11.66 -7.37 -7.13
CA LEU A 149 -12.75 -6.44 -7.44
C LEU A 149 -12.80 -6.18 -8.95
N SER A 150 -14.00 -6.20 -9.52
CA SER A 150 -14.27 -5.77 -10.89
C SER A 150 -15.30 -4.65 -10.86
N GLY A 151 -15.02 -3.57 -11.59
CA GLY A 151 -15.83 -2.37 -11.53
C GLY A 151 -15.54 -1.39 -12.66
N LEU A 152 -16.05 -0.18 -12.49
CA LEU A 152 -15.89 0.94 -13.42
C LEU A 152 -14.90 1.94 -12.85
N LEU A 153 -14.04 2.46 -13.72
CA LEU A 153 -12.99 3.40 -13.36
C LEU A 153 -13.56 4.80 -13.11
N ALA A 154 -13.10 5.48 -12.07
CA ALA A 154 -13.45 6.86 -11.75
C ALA A 154 -12.22 7.67 -11.31
N PHE A 155 -12.25 8.99 -11.51
CA PHE A 155 -11.16 9.89 -11.13
C PHE A 155 -11.54 10.87 -10.01
N ASP A 156 -12.82 11.23 -9.93
CA ASP A 156 -13.34 12.18 -8.94
C ASP A 156 -14.74 11.82 -8.45
N MET A 157 -15.26 12.61 -7.50
CA MET A 157 -16.59 12.40 -6.93
C MET A 157 -17.71 12.48 -7.99
N ALA A 158 -17.58 13.39 -8.95
CA ALA A 158 -18.59 13.61 -9.98
C ALA A 158 -18.73 12.38 -10.89
N ASP A 159 -17.60 11.73 -11.23
CA ASP A 159 -17.58 10.47 -11.95
C ASP A 159 -18.30 9.38 -11.16
N MET A 160 -17.95 9.20 -9.88
CA MET A 160 -18.53 8.15 -9.05
C MET A 160 -20.05 8.32 -8.92
N GLU A 161 -20.53 9.54 -8.67
CA GLU A 161 -21.97 9.83 -8.60
C GLU A 161 -22.68 9.64 -9.94
N GLY A 162 -22.03 9.99 -11.06
CA GLY A 162 -22.59 9.79 -12.39
C GLY A 162 -22.71 8.31 -12.74
N LEU A 163 -21.66 7.53 -12.46
CA LEU A 163 -21.62 6.08 -12.69
C LEU A 163 -22.65 5.36 -11.81
N LYS A 164 -22.76 5.71 -10.52
CA LYS A 164 -23.77 5.14 -9.61
C LYS A 164 -25.20 5.50 -10.00
N ARG A 165 -25.44 6.69 -10.58
CA ARG A 165 -26.77 7.06 -11.11
C ARG A 165 -27.18 6.19 -12.30
N ASN A 166 -26.24 5.88 -13.20
CA ASN A 166 -26.51 5.08 -14.39
C ASN A 166 -26.55 3.58 -14.09
N CYS A 167 -25.69 3.11 -13.18
CA CYS A 167 -25.58 1.72 -12.77
C CYS A 167 -25.41 1.64 -11.24
N PRO A 168 -26.52 1.61 -10.48
CA PRO A 168 -26.48 1.62 -9.00
C PRO A 168 -25.62 0.50 -8.39
N GLU A 169 -25.66 -0.68 -8.99
CA GLU A 169 -24.93 -1.87 -8.54
C GLU A 169 -23.46 -1.90 -8.99
N ALA A 170 -23.05 -1.01 -9.90
CA ALA A 170 -21.67 -1.01 -10.40
C ALA A 170 -20.70 -0.70 -9.27
N LYS A 171 -19.68 -1.54 -9.14
CA LYS A 171 -18.54 -1.26 -8.25
C LYS A 171 -17.67 -0.18 -8.87
N ILE A 172 -17.14 0.69 -8.04
CA ILE A 172 -16.37 1.85 -8.50
C ILE A 172 -14.92 1.74 -8.04
N ILE A 173 -13.99 1.84 -8.99
CA ILE A 173 -12.56 1.78 -8.73
C ILE A 173 -11.99 3.18 -8.99
N LEU A 174 -11.55 3.82 -7.91
CA LEU A 174 -10.93 5.15 -7.95
C LEU A 174 -9.47 5.01 -8.36
N VAL A 175 -9.04 5.83 -9.31
CA VAL A 175 -7.64 5.92 -9.75
C VAL A 175 -7.10 7.31 -9.44
N ARG A 176 -5.93 7.37 -8.77
CA ARG A 176 -5.26 8.63 -8.43
C ARG A 176 -3.75 8.53 -8.69
N PRO A 177 -3.06 9.64 -9.02
CA PRO A 177 -1.59 9.63 -9.11
C PRO A 177 -0.95 9.31 -7.74
N ASP A 178 -1.47 9.93 -6.70
CA ASP A 178 -1.13 9.82 -5.29
C ASP A 178 -2.38 10.15 -4.47
N THR A 179 -2.35 9.92 -3.15
CA THR A 179 -3.45 10.33 -2.27
C THR A 179 -3.02 11.43 -1.35
N VAL A 180 -3.82 12.49 -1.32
CA VAL A 180 -3.71 13.56 -0.34
C VAL A 180 -4.87 13.48 0.66
N PRO A 181 -4.81 14.16 1.82
CA PRO A 181 -5.90 14.16 2.78
C PRO A 181 -7.27 14.54 2.18
N ASP A 182 -7.30 15.39 1.16
CA ASP A 182 -8.52 15.80 0.46
C ASP A 182 -9.20 14.66 -0.32
N ASP A 183 -8.47 13.57 -0.62
CA ASP A 183 -9.01 12.40 -1.30
C ASP A 183 -9.76 11.45 -0.33
N ILE A 184 -9.65 11.66 0.99
CA ILE A 184 -10.28 10.78 2.00
C ILE A 184 -11.78 10.56 1.73
N PRO A 185 -12.61 11.60 1.47
CA PRO A 185 -14.01 11.41 1.15
C PRO A 185 -14.24 10.50 -0.07
N LEU A 186 -13.36 10.57 -1.08
CA LEU A 186 -13.43 9.73 -2.27
C LEU A 186 -13.18 8.26 -1.92
N ILE A 187 -12.19 7.99 -1.07
CA ILE A 187 -11.83 6.63 -0.60
C ILE A 187 -12.98 5.99 0.18
N PHE A 188 -13.75 6.77 0.95
CA PHE A 188 -14.92 6.24 1.66
C PHE A 188 -16.02 5.76 0.70
N VAL A 189 -16.18 6.45 -0.43
CA VAL A 189 -17.28 6.22 -1.40
C VAL A 189 -16.93 5.14 -2.42
N CYS A 190 -15.68 5.06 -2.89
CA CYS A 190 -15.27 4.05 -3.86
C CYS A 190 -15.32 2.62 -3.28
N ASP A 191 -15.33 1.59 -4.13
CA ASP A 191 -15.22 0.19 -3.71
C ASP A 191 -13.76 -0.29 -3.75
N GLY A 192 -12.93 0.30 -4.62
CA GLY A 192 -11.49 0.03 -4.71
C GLY A 192 -10.66 1.26 -5.08
N LEU A 193 -9.35 1.16 -4.87
CA LEU A 193 -8.38 2.24 -5.06
C LEU A 193 -7.12 1.73 -5.78
N ILE A 194 -6.68 2.46 -6.80
CA ILE A 194 -5.39 2.27 -7.46
C ILE A 194 -4.61 3.59 -7.40
N THR A 195 -3.36 3.53 -6.93
CA THR A 195 -2.46 4.70 -6.97
C THR A 195 -1.18 4.43 -7.74
N ALA A 196 -0.67 5.45 -8.44
CA ALA A 196 0.61 5.34 -9.15
C ALA A 196 1.80 5.35 -8.17
N LYS A 197 1.69 6.18 -7.13
CA LYS A 197 2.70 6.35 -6.07
C LYS A 197 2.19 5.89 -4.70
N GLY A 198 3.07 5.94 -3.71
CA GLY A 198 2.77 5.54 -2.34
C GLY A 198 3.18 4.12 -2.01
N GLY A 199 3.77 3.93 -0.82
CA GLY A 199 4.08 2.61 -0.26
C GLY A 199 2.90 2.01 0.51
N VAL A 200 3.16 0.89 1.17
CA VAL A 200 2.23 0.15 2.02
C VAL A 200 1.85 0.91 3.30
N THR A 201 2.63 1.94 3.68
CA THR A 201 2.34 2.85 4.79
C THR A 201 1.91 4.25 4.34
N SER A 202 1.62 4.44 3.05
CA SER A 202 1.12 5.72 2.54
C SER A 202 -0.28 6.04 3.05
N HIS A 203 -0.70 7.31 2.99
CA HIS A 203 -2.07 7.73 3.30
C HIS A 203 -3.12 6.88 2.55
N ALA A 204 -2.89 6.58 1.26
CA ALA A 204 -3.74 5.72 0.44
C ALA A 204 -3.95 4.36 1.08
N ALA A 205 -2.84 3.68 1.35
CA ALA A 205 -2.83 2.31 1.82
C ALA A 205 -3.48 2.20 3.21
N VAL A 206 -3.14 3.11 4.13
CA VAL A 206 -3.68 3.13 5.49
C VAL A 206 -5.16 3.48 5.49
N ALA A 207 -5.58 4.49 4.70
CA ALA A 207 -6.98 4.87 4.60
C ALA A 207 -7.83 3.73 4.02
N ALA A 208 -7.43 3.17 2.88
CA ALA A 208 -8.13 2.08 2.23
C ALA A 208 -8.20 0.82 3.12
N ALA A 209 -7.12 0.49 3.83
CA ALA A 209 -7.11 -0.63 4.78
C ALA A 209 -8.07 -0.41 5.96
N SER A 210 -8.15 0.81 6.50
CA SER A 210 -9.04 1.12 7.64
C SER A 210 -10.53 0.94 7.32
N VAL A 211 -10.92 1.25 6.07
CA VAL A 211 -12.29 1.12 5.58
C VAL A 211 -12.55 -0.18 4.80
N GLY A 212 -11.55 -1.04 4.66
CA GLY A 212 -11.68 -2.37 4.05
C GLY A 212 -11.88 -2.36 2.53
N LYS A 213 -11.29 -1.39 1.82
CA LYS A 213 -11.36 -1.30 0.35
C LYS A 213 -10.28 -2.16 -0.30
N VAL A 214 -10.56 -2.68 -1.50
CA VAL A 214 -9.55 -3.37 -2.31
C VAL A 214 -8.59 -2.32 -2.86
N CYS A 215 -7.30 -2.46 -2.56
CA CYS A 215 -6.32 -1.40 -2.82
C CYS A 215 -5.03 -1.95 -3.45
N ILE A 216 -4.58 -1.28 -4.50
CA ILE A 216 -3.27 -1.46 -5.13
C ILE A 216 -2.54 -0.12 -5.10
N VAL A 217 -1.38 -0.09 -4.48
CA VAL A 217 -0.51 1.11 -4.45
C VAL A 217 0.74 0.90 -5.27
N LYS A 218 1.47 1.97 -5.58
CA LYS A 218 2.73 1.91 -6.34
C LYS A 218 2.58 1.20 -7.69
N CYS A 219 1.46 1.44 -8.39
CA CYS A 219 1.24 0.86 -9.71
C CYS A 219 2.23 1.45 -10.73
N LYS A 220 3.16 0.62 -11.20
CA LYS A 220 4.18 1.06 -12.14
C LYS A 220 3.58 1.30 -13.52
N GLY A 221 4.04 2.36 -14.17
CA GLY A 221 3.57 2.74 -15.50
C GLY A 221 2.13 3.25 -15.52
N LEU A 222 1.53 3.52 -14.35
CA LEU A 222 0.27 4.26 -14.24
C LEU A 222 0.57 5.76 -14.34
N GLU A 223 0.02 6.41 -15.36
CA GLU A 223 0.01 7.86 -15.50
C GLU A 223 -1.44 8.34 -15.48
N VAL A 224 -1.74 9.31 -14.62
CA VAL A 224 -3.10 9.81 -14.40
C VAL A 224 -3.17 11.27 -14.82
N ASN A 225 -4.18 11.61 -15.63
CA ASN A 225 -4.49 12.98 -16.00
C ASN A 225 -5.89 13.33 -15.50
N ASP A 226 -5.94 13.99 -14.35
CA ASP A 226 -7.19 14.42 -13.71
C ASP A 226 -7.99 15.40 -14.57
N ALA A 227 -7.31 16.27 -15.33
CA ALA A 227 -7.97 17.28 -16.15
C ALA A 227 -8.73 16.67 -17.33
N THR A 228 -8.19 15.61 -17.94
CA THR A 228 -8.85 14.90 -19.05
C THR A 228 -9.67 13.70 -18.59
N LYS A 229 -9.58 13.30 -17.31
CA LYS A 229 -10.18 12.08 -16.76
C LYS A 229 -9.78 10.84 -17.54
N GLU A 230 -8.47 10.72 -17.79
CA GLU A 230 -7.87 9.59 -18.47
C GLU A 230 -6.64 9.09 -17.69
N CYS A 231 -6.40 7.79 -17.75
CA CYS A 231 -5.12 7.23 -17.31
C CYS A 231 -4.56 6.26 -18.34
N THR A 232 -3.26 6.04 -18.27
CA THR A 232 -2.57 5.00 -19.03
C THR A 232 -1.89 4.05 -18.06
N ILE A 233 -1.95 2.75 -18.34
CA ILE A 233 -1.21 1.71 -17.60
C ILE A 233 -0.42 0.91 -18.62
N ASN A 234 0.91 1.04 -18.61
CA ASN A 234 1.81 0.37 -19.56
C ASN A 234 1.37 0.52 -21.04
N GLY A 235 0.84 1.69 -21.40
CA GLY A 235 0.36 2.00 -22.76
C GLY A 235 -1.11 1.70 -23.02
N HIS A 236 -1.81 0.99 -22.13
CA HIS A 236 -3.26 0.80 -22.21
C HIS A 236 -3.97 2.03 -21.66
N ARG A 237 -4.79 2.69 -22.49
CA ARG A 237 -5.53 3.91 -22.12
C ARG A 237 -6.92 3.57 -21.58
N PHE A 238 -7.29 4.22 -20.48
CA PHE A 238 -8.59 4.12 -19.82
C PHE A 238 -9.20 5.50 -19.59
N LYS A 239 -10.53 5.56 -19.58
CA LYS A 239 -11.35 6.73 -19.25
C LYS A 239 -12.34 6.40 -18.15
N SER A 240 -13.00 7.45 -17.64
CA SER A 240 -14.09 7.30 -16.67
C SER A 240 -15.18 6.40 -17.24
N GLY A 241 -15.59 5.40 -16.45
CA GLY A 241 -16.56 4.38 -16.82
C GLY A 241 -16.00 3.16 -17.54
N ASP A 242 -14.71 3.12 -17.88
CA ASP A 242 -14.12 1.92 -18.47
C ASP A 242 -14.08 0.76 -17.46
N PRO A 243 -14.34 -0.47 -17.89
CA PRO A 243 -14.30 -1.63 -17.02
C PRO A 243 -12.85 -2.00 -16.67
N ILE A 244 -12.58 -2.18 -15.39
CA ILE A 244 -11.27 -2.57 -14.86
C ILE A 244 -11.44 -3.55 -13.70
N SER A 245 -10.50 -4.47 -13.57
CA SER A 245 -10.49 -5.47 -12.51
C SER A 245 -9.14 -5.47 -11.79
N ILE A 246 -9.17 -5.62 -10.47
CA ILE A 246 -7.99 -5.59 -9.61
C ILE A 246 -7.93 -6.77 -8.68
N ASP A 247 -6.74 -7.35 -8.55
CA ASP A 247 -6.40 -8.35 -7.54
C ASP A 247 -5.70 -7.65 -6.38
N GLY A 248 -6.40 -7.51 -5.27
CA GLY A 248 -5.91 -6.84 -4.10
C GLY A 248 -4.78 -7.56 -3.38
N GLY A 249 -4.56 -8.86 -3.63
CA GLY A 249 -3.54 -9.67 -2.95
C GLY A 249 -2.30 -9.87 -3.79
N LEU A 250 -2.48 -10.18 -5.07
CA LEU A 250 -1.36 -10.26 -6.00
C LEU A 250 -0.93 -8.89 -6.52
N GLY A 251 -1.75 -7.85 -6.38
CA GLY A 251 -1.46 -6.51 -6.90
C GLY A 251 -1.61 -6.40 -8.42
N ASN A 252 -2.30 -7.35 -9.07
CA ASN A 252 -2.49 -7.35 -10.53
C ASN A 252 -3.67 -6.49 -10.96
N ILE A 253 -3.55 -5.85 -12.11
CA ILE A 253 -4.59 -5.02 -12.72
C ILE A 253 -4.89 -5.57 -14.11
N TYR A 254 -6.16 -5.82 -14.37
CA TYR A 254 -6.66 -6.39 -15.62
C TYR A 254 -7.65 -5.45 -16.29
N LYS A 255 -7.58 -5.39 -17.62
CA LYS A 255 -8.54 -4.64 -18.43
C LYS A 255 -9.80 -5.47 -18.62
N GLY A 256 -10.97 -4.86 -18.39
CA GLY A 256 -12.25 -5.53 -18.48
C GLY A 256 -12.87 -5.84 -17.12
N ASN A 257 -14.03 -6.49 -17.18
CA ASN A 257 -14.83 -6.87 -16.03
C ASN A 257 -14.96 -8.39 -16.03
N TYR A 258 -14.53 -9.04 -14.95
CA TYR A 258 -14.45 -10.49 -14.84
C TYR A 258 -15.32 -10.99 -13.70
N GLU A 259 -15.88 -12.19 -13.86
CA GLU A 259 -16.72 -12.78 -12.82
C GLU A 259 -15.89 -13.16 -11.59
N ILE A 260 -16.45 -12.94 -10.42
CA ILE A 260 -15.80 -13.14 -9.12
C ILE A 260 -16.59 -14.19 -8.35
N GLY A 261 -15.88 -15.16 -7.78
CA GLY A 261 -16.41 -16.13 -6.82
C GLY A 261 -15.91 -15.85 -5.39
N GLU A 262 -16.69 -16.28 -4.41
CA GLU A 262 -16.25 -16.37 -3.02
C GLU A 262 -15.47 -17.67 -2.79
N ILE A 263 -14.42 -17.61 -1.97
CA ILE A 263 -13.60 -18.76 -1.55
C ILE A 263 -14.01 -19.20 -0.15
#